data_AF-A0A558F802-F1
#
_entry.id   AF-A0A558F802-F1
#
_cell.length_a   1.000
_cell.length_b   1.000
_cell.length_c   1.000
_cell.angle_alpha   90.00
_cell.angle_beta   90.00
_cell.angle_gamma   90.00
#
_symmetry.space_group_name_H-M   'P 1'
#
loop_
_entity.id
_entity.type
_entity.pdbx_description
1 polymer ?
#
loop_
_entity_poly.entity_id
_entity_poly.type
_entity_poly.pdbx_seq_one_letter_code
_entity_poly.pdbx_strand_id
1 'polypeptide(L)'
;MRLIGLSLLLAFASSEALAQACVVHSQAERLDVKVCQQNRNIPEKMFHDGFCQPNLVGQKVDVTFLEQCPSGAFGVCSNAQVANMPYRQDIHYYGVATDAVYLKPFCESQSQGAWLTP
;
A
#
# COMPACT_ATOMS: atom_id res chain seq x y z
N MET A 1 -12.92 39.00 -29.81
CA MET A 1 -13.00 38.54 -28.39
C MET A 1 -13.64 37.14 -28.25
N ARG A 2 -13.41 36.20 -29.17
CA ARG A 2 -14.04 34.85 -29.14
C ARG A 2 -13.09 33.68 -28.80
N LEU A 3 -11.84 33.97 -28.39
CA LEU A 3 -10.80 32.94 -28.26
C LEU A 3 -10.23 32.77 -26.84
N ILE A 4 -10.69 33.53 -25.85
CA ILE A 4 -10.11 33.51 -24.49
C ILE A 4 -10.82 32.49 -23.57
N GLY A 5 -12.02 32.02 -23.92
CA GLY A 5 -12.80 31.11 -23.08
C GLY A 5 -12.46 29.62 -23.22
N LEU A 6 -11.74 29.21 -24.27
CA LEU A 6 -11.51 27.79 -24.57
C LEU A 6 -10.24 27.23 -23.91
N SER A 7 -9.33 28.09 -23.42
CA SER A 7 -8.04 27.68 -22.87
C SER A 7 -8.04 27.36 -21.37
N LEU A 8 -9.13 27.65 -20.64
CA LEU A 8 -9.17 27.44 -19.18
C LEU A 8 -9.73 26.07 -18.76
N LEU A 9 -10.19 25.24 -19.71
CA LEU A 9 -10.87 23.96 -19.43
C LEU A 9 -9.97 22.71 -19.58
N LEU A 10 -8.70 22.87 -19.98
CA LEU A 10 -7.76 21.76 -20.21
C LEU A 10 -6.76 21.52 -19.06
N ALA A 11 -6.94 22.16 -17.91
CA ALA A 11 -6.06 21.99 -16.74
C ALA A 11 -6.56 20.94 -15.72
N PHE A 12 -7.48 20.05 -16.12
CA PHE A 12 -7.60 18.75 -15.44
C PHE A 12 -6.43 17.91 -15.90
N ALA A 13 -5.25 18.18 -15.32
CA ALA A 13 -4.17 17.21 -15.30
C ALA A 13 -4.76 15.94 -14.69
N SER A 14 -5.04 14.96 -15.54
CA SER A 14 -5.33 13.60 -15.14
C SER A 14 -4.24 13.22 -14.15
N SER A 15 -4.60 13.24 -12.87
CA SER A 15 -3.83 12.52 -11.87
C SER A 15 -4.03 11.08 -12.32
N GLU A 16 -3.09 10.56 -13.10
CA GLU A 16 -2.97 9.14 -13.37
C GLU A 16 -3.06 8.51 -11.99
N ALA A 17 -4.22 7.96 -11.66
CA ALA A 17 -4.43 7.28 -10.41
C ALA A 17 -3.46 6.10 -10.50
N LEU A 18 -2.30 6.24 -9.87
CA LEU A 18 -1.28 5.20 -9.81
C LEU A 18 -1.87 4.10 -8.93
N ALA A 19 -2.76 3.33 -9.53
CA ALA A 19 -3.27 2.09 -9.02
C ALA A 19 -2.10 1.11 -9.07
N GLN A 20 -1.27 1.18 -8.03
CA GLN A 20 -0.11 0.33 -7.87
C GLN A 20 -0.25 -0.35 -6.53
N ALA A 21 -0.50 -1.64 -6.58
CA ALA A 21 -0.56 -2.50 -5.42
C ALA A 21 0.28 -3.75 -5.64
N CYS A 22 0.67 -4.38 -4.55
CA CYS A 22 1.35 -5.65 -4.58
C CYS A 22 0.98 -6.49 -3.38
N VAL A 23 0.57 -7.73 -3.66
CA VAL A 23 0.38 -8.75 -2.64
C VAL A 23 1.73 -9.41 -2.42
N VAL A 24 2.28 -9.24 -1.23
CA VAL A 24 3.49 -9.91 -0.78
C VAL A 24 3.06 -11.08 0.10
N HIS A 25 3.37 -12.28 -0.37
CA HIS A 25 3.15 -13.52 0.36
C HIS A 25 4.52 -14.05 0.79
N SER A 26 4.77 -14.07 2.09
CA SER A 26 6.01 -14.61 2.64
C SER A 26 5.73 -15.87 3.45
N GLN A 27 6.46 -16.93 3.12
CA GLN A 27 6.37 -18.24 3.75
C GLN A 27 7.70 -18.63 4.37
N ALA A 28 7.66 -18.97 5.67
CA ALA A 28 8.72 -19.60 6.43
C ALA A 28 8.18 -20.86 7.14
N GLU A 29 9.04 -21.68 7.75
CA GLU A 29 8.66 -22.98 8.35
C GLU A 29 7.47 -22.91 9.34
N ARG A 30 7.19 -21.76 9.97
CA ARG A 30 6.09 -21.58 10.93
C ARG A 30 5.33 -20.26 10.79
N LEU A 31 5.61 -19.47 9.76
CA LEU A 31 5.04 -18.15 9.60
C LEU A 31 4.59 -17.96 8.16
N ASP A 32 3.28 -17.77 7.98
CA ASP A 32 2.66 -17.48 6.71
C ASP A 32 2.03 -16.09 6.77
N VAL A 33 2.65 -15.12 6.10
CA VAL A 33 2.20 -13.72 6.11
C VAL A 33 1.77 -13.33 4.72
N LYS A 34 0.52 -12.89 4.59
CA LYS A 34 -0.01 -12.29 3.38
C LYS A 34 -0.45 -10.86 3.65
N VAL A 35 0.27 -9.92 3.04
CA VAL A 35 -0.04 -8.49 3.08
C VAL A 35 -0.15 -7.95 1.67
N CYS A 36 -0.99 -6.94 1.49
CA CYS A 36 -0.99 -6.16 0.26
C CYS A 36 -0.64 -4.71 0.59
N GLN A 37 0.31 -4.15 -0.14
CA GLN A 37 0.65 -2.74 -0.08
C GLN A 37 0.01 -2.04 -1.27
N GLN A 38 -0.60 -0.88 -1.04
CA GLN A 38 -1.19 -0.05 -2.07
C GLN A 38 -0.59 1.34 -2.02
N ASN A 39 0.00 1.76 -3.13
CA ASN A 39 0.67 3.02 -3.29
C ASN A 39 -0.33 4.19 -3.20
N ARG A 40 0.08 5.29 -2.55
CA ARG A 40 -0.64 6.57 -2.60
C ARG A 40 0.18 7.67 -3.24
N ASN A 41 1.46 7.77 -2.89
CA ASN A 41 2.35 8.83 -3.41
C ASN A 41 3.83 8.42 -3.51
N ILE A 42 4.14 7.13 -3.40
CA ILE A 42 5.48 6.59 -3.58
C ILE A 42 5.80 6.59 -5.08
N PRO A 43 6.99 7.03 -5.52
CA PRO A 43 7.39 6.89 -6.92
C PRO A 43 7.33 5.42 -7.36
N GLU A 44 6.72 5.15 -8.51
CA GLU A 44 6.44 3.79 -9.02
C GLU A 44 7.62 2.83 -8.88
N LYS A 45 8.78 3.21 -9.41
CA LYS A 45 9.98 2.37 -9.35
C LYS A 45 10.40 2.06 -7.92
N MET A 46 10.28 3.02 -7.01
CA MET A 46 10.60 2.83 -5.60
C MET A 46 9.57 1.93 -4.92
N PHE A 47 8.29 2.08 -5.25
CA PHE A 47 7.22 1.21 -4.76
C PHE A 47 7.48 -0.25 -5.15
N HIS A 48 7.68 -0.47 -6.44
CA HIS A 48 7.92 -1.80 -7.02
C HIS A 48 9.19 -2.47 -6.47
N ASP A 49 10.32 -1.76 -6.47
CA ASP A 49 11.62 -2.38 -6.15
C ASP A 49 11.91 -2.41 -4.64
N GLY A 50 11.34 -1.48 -3.87
CA GLY A 50 11.67 -1.32 -2.44
C GLY A 50 10.61 -1.87 -1.49
N PHE A 51 9.33 -1.70 -1.82
CA PHE A 51 8.22 -2.05 -0.92
C PHE A 51 7.61 -3.39 -1.29
N CYS A 52 7.37 -3.60 -2.59
CA CYS A 52 6.78 -4.83 -3.09
C CYS A 52 7.74 -6.00 -3.15
N GLN A 53 9.05 -5.79 -3.13
CA GLN A 53 10.07 -6.84 -3.19
C GLN A 53 10.96 -6.86 -1.93
N PRO A 54 10.41 -7.15 -0.74
CA PRO A 54 11.24 -7.25 0.44
C PRO A 54 12.18 -8.47 0.35
N ASN A 55 13.48 -8.25 0.49
CA ASN A 55 14.46 -9.33 0.57
C ASN A 55 14.51 -9.88 2.01
N LEU A 56 13.66 -10.85 2.31
CA LEU A 56 13.60 -11.51 3.62
C LEU A 56 14.52 -12.73 3.64
N VAL A 57 15.63 -12.62 4.38
CA VAL A 57 16.63 -13.69 4.48
C VAL A 57 16.00 -14.97 5.02
N GLY A 58 16.13 -16.07 4.27
CA GLY A 58 15.64 -17.38 4.67
C GLY A 58 14.14 -17.61 4.48
N GLN A 59 13.43 -16.73 3.78
CA GLN A 59 12.00 -16.86 3.51
C GLN A 59 11.74 -16.89 2.00
N LYS A 60 10.76 -17.70 1.58
CA LYS A 60 10.27 -17.61 0.21
C LYS A 60 9.27 -16.46 0.14
N VAL A 61 9.49 -15.53 -0.78
CA VAL A 61 8.62 -14.37 -0.99
C VAL A 61 8.07 -14.45 -2.41
N ASP A 62 6.75 -14.57 -2.52
CA ASP A 62 6.02 -14.51 -3.77
C ASP A 62 5.28 -13.17 -3.84
N VAL A 63 5.49 -12.42 -4.93
CA VAL A 63 4.95 -11.06 -5.11
C VAL A 63 4.02 -11.06 -6.32
N THR A 64 2.80 -10.56 -6.15
CA THR A 64 1.85 -10.36 -7.25
C THR A 64 1.50 -8.88 -7.35
N PHE A 65 1.83 -8.25 -8.47
CA PHE A 65 1.46 -6.87 -8.76
C PHE A 65 0.02 -6.79 -9.26
N LEU A 66 -0.71 -5.80 -8.76
CA LEU A 66 -2.12 -5.54 -9.03
C LEU A 66 -2.34 -4.04 -9.13
N GLU A 67 -3.47 -3.65 -9.72
CA GLU A 67 -3.89 -2.25 -9.71
C GLU A 67 -4.31 -1.79 -8.31
N GLN A 68 -5.02 -2.66 -7.58
CA GLN A 68 -5.54 -2.36 -6.24
C GLN A 68 -5.46 -3.59 -5.34
N CYS A 69 -5.39 -3.36 -4.04
CA CYS A 69 -5.45 -4.45 -3.08
C CYS A 69 -6.82 -5.13 -3.12
N PRO A 70 -6.87 -6.48 -3.08
CA PRO A 70 -8.11 -7.22 -3.10
C PRO A 70 -8.96 -6.95 -1.84
N SER A 71 -10.24 -7.31 -1.90
CA SER A 71 -11.09 -7.32 -0.71
C SER A 71 -10.75 -8.51 0.20
N GLY A 72 -11.31 -8.53 1.42
CA GLY A 72 -11.15 -9.64 2.36
C GLY A 72 -9.97 -9.50 3.32
N ALA A 73 -9.36 -8.32 3.41
CA ALA A 73 -8.45 -8.00 4.50
C ALA A 73 -9.23 -7.94 5.82
N PHE A 74 -8.69 -8.51 6.91
CA PHE A 74 -9.29 -8.38 8.23
C PHE A 74 -9.02 -7.00 8.86
N GLY A 75 -8.05 -6.28 8.33
CA GLY A 75 -7.65 -4.96 8.78
C GLY A 75 -6.83 -4.24 7.73
N VAL A 76 -6.99 -2.92 7.68
CA VAL A 76 -6.26 -2.04 6.76
C VAL A 76 -5.62 -0.91 7.55
N CYS A 77 -4.30 -0.78 7.46
CA CYS A 77 -3.61 0.41 7.91
C CYS A 77 -3.62 1.45 6.78
N SER A 78 -4.57 2.38 6.82
CA SER A 78 -4.71 3.38 5.78
C SER A 78 -3.80 4.58 6.03
N ASN A 79 -3.28 5.16 4.94
CA ASN A 79 -2.45 6.35 4.93
C ASN A 79 -1.18 6.20 5.79
N ALA A 80 -0.69 4.97 5.93
CA ALA A 80 0.52 4.60 6.64
C ALA A 80 1.73 5.32 6.05
N GLN A 81 2.45 6.06 6.88
CA GLN A 81 3.70 6.69 6.54
C GLN A 81 4.85 5.67 6.53
N VAL A 82 5.65 5.73 5.48
CA VAL A 82 6.90 5.00 5.39
C VAL A 82 7.91 5.59 6.39
N ALA A 83 8.55 4.73 7.18
CA ALA A 83 9.55 5.14 8.15
C ALA A 83 10.63 6.03 7.53
N ASN A 84 10.89 7.18 8.16
CA ASN A 84 11.89 8.19 7.74
C ASN A 84 11.69 8.78 6.33
N MET A 85 10.54 8.58 5.71
CA MET A 85 10.23 9.07 4.36
C MET A 85 8.89 9.83 4.39
N PRO A 86 8.68 10.80 3.47
CA PRO A 86 7.42 11.54 3.37
C PRO A 86 6.31 10.75 2.66
N TYR A 87 6.57 9.50 2.30
CA TYR A 87 5.66 8.71 1.49
C TYR A 87 4.60 7.99 2.32
N ARG A 88 3.47 7.73 1.68
CA ARG A 88 2.30 7.09 2.26
C ARG A 88 1.80 5.96 1.38
N GLN A 89 1.23 4.95 2.02
CA GLN A 89 0.62 3.78 1.41
C GLN A 89 -0.54 3.28 2.27
N ASP A 90 -1.40 2.44 1.71
CA ASP A 90 -2.35 1.64 2.48
C ASP A 90 -1.80 0.21 2.60
N ILE A 91 -1.93 -0.42 3.77
CA ILE A 91 -1.44 -1.78 4.02
C ILE A 91 -2.60 -2.67 4.46
N HIS A 92 -2.92 -3.68 3.66
CA HIS A 92 -4.02 -4.62 3.87
C HIS A 92 -3.50 -5.95 4.41
N TYR A 93 -4.11 -6.46 5.48
CA TYR A 93 -3.69 -7.71 6.14
C TYR A 93 -4.72 -8.84 5.92
N TYR A 94 -4.29 -9.99 5.41
CA TYR A 94 -5.19 -11.12 5.02
C TYR A 94 -4.98 -12.41 5.83
N GLY A 95 -4.10 -12.39 6.84
CA GLY A 95 -3.82 -13.52 7.72
C GLY A 95 -4.87 -13.72 8.83
N VAL A 96 -4.41 -13.99 10.05
CA VAL A 96 -5.29 -14.29 11.18
C VAL A 96 -5.76 -13.00 11.85
N ALA A 97 -7.08 -12.83 11.99
CA ALA A 97 -7.67 -11.61 12.54
C ALA A 97 -7.21 -11.27 13.97
N THR A 98 -6.80 -12.28 14.76
CA THR A 98 -6.25 -12.07 16.11
C THR A 98 -4.97 -11.24 16.11
N ASP A 99 -4.23 -11.20 15.00
CA ASP A 99 -2.99 -10.42 14.87
C ASP A 99 -3.27 -8.91 14.87
N ALA A 100 -4.53 -8.49 14.66
CA ALA A 100 -4.95 -7.09 14.77
C ALA A 100 -4.56 -6.46 16.11
N VAL A 101 -4.46 -7.23 17.20
CA VAL A 101 -4.01 -6.75 18.52
C VAL A 101 -2.58 -6.15 18.47
N TYR A 102 -1.73 -6.64 17.58
CA TYR A 102 -0.37 -6.15 17.38
C TYR A 102 -0.28 -5.16 16.22
N LEU A 103 -1.02 -5.42 15.15
CA LEU A 103 -0.94 -4.63 13.92
C LEU A 103 -1.64 -3.28 14.04
N LYS A 104 -2.76 -3.19 14.75
CA LYS A 104 -3.47 -1.93 15.00
C LYS A 104 -2.60 -0.90 15.72
N PRO A 105 -2.03 -1.18 16.92
CA PRO A 105 -1.23 -0.19 17.62
C PRO A 105 0.01 0.20 16.80
N PHE A 106 0.64 -0.76 16.10
CA PHE A 106 1.77 -0.46 15.21
C PHE A 106 1.37 0.51 14.09
N CYS A 107 0.24 0.27 13.43
CA CYS A 107 -0.30 1.14 12.39
C CYS A 107 -0.48 2.57 12.89
N GLU A 108 -1.17 2.72 14.02
CA GLU A 108 -1.56 4.03 14.55
C GLU A 108 -0.37 4.79 15.15
N SER A 109 0.54 4.11 15.86
CA SER A 109 1.64 4.76 16.57
C SER A 109 2.91 4.90 15.72
N GLN A 110 3.33 3.85 15.03
CA GLN A 110 4.61 3.82 14.32
C GLN A 110 4.46 4.27 12.88
N SER A 111 3.44 3.76 12.19
CA SER A 111 3.17 4.14 10.81
C SER A 111 2.34 5.41 10.69
N GLN A 112 1.83 5.98 11.79
CA GLN A 112 0.98 7.18 11.77
C GLN A 112 -0.21 7.06 10.80
N GLY A 113 -0.72 5.84 10.64
CA GLY A 113 -1.87 5.51 9.80
C GLY A 113 -3.16 5.47 10.61
N ALA A 114 -4.28 5.28 9.92
CA ALA A 114 -5.57 5.02 10.52
C ALA A 114 -5.93 3.55 10.34
N TRP A 115 -6.26 2.86 11.43
CA TRP A 115 -6.72 1.48 11.34
C TRP A 115 -8.18 1.43 10.91
N LEU A 116 -8.45 0.73 9.80
CA LEU A 116 -9.78 0.48 9.28
C LEU A 116 -10.10 -1.01 9.40
N THR A 117 -11.33 -1.31 9.79
CA THR A 117 -11.90 -2.66 9.72
C THR A 117 -12.80 -2.68 8.48
N PRO A 118 -12.41 -3.38 7.40
CA PRO A 118 -13.14 -3.39 6.12
C PRO A 118 -14.54 -4.02 6.21
#